data_AF-A0A3M0G5Z3-F1
#
_entry.id   AF-A0A3M0G5Z3-F1
#
_cell.length_a   1.000
_cell.length_b   1.000
_cell.length_c   1.000
_cell.angle_alpha   90.00
_cell.angle_beta   90.00
_cell.angle_gamma   90.00
#
_symmetry.space_group_name_H-M   'P 1'
#
loop_
_entity.id
_entity.type
_entity.pdbx_description
1 polymer ?
#
loop_
_entity_poly.entity_id
_entity_poly.type
_entity_poly.pdbx_seq_one_letter_code
_entity_poly.pdbx_strand_id
1 'polypeptide(L)'
;MLLKIAALGMAVLLLCSCKEESCYKSQHNEVLGANQYNTKVYQAELYRLIKESSEVDYYFETREEIMGQIFLVVNAYGDAFCGKLCLVISEEDAQQMHLDENKGYRGAQLIGLRFRESKTDYGATLVYEALEYIVD
;
A
#
# COMPACT_ATOMS: atom_id res chain seq x y z
N MET A 1 32.77 29.42 49.30
CA MET A 1 32.80 29.32 47.82
C MET A 1 31.39 28.92 47.39
N LEU A 2 30.51 29.89 47.13
CA LEU A 2 30.17 30.40 45.80
C LEU A 2 29.59 29.35 44.84
N LEU A 3 28.28 29.13 44.99
CA LEU A 3 27.25 29.28 43.96
C LEU A 3 27.69 29.07 42.49
N LYS A 4 27.26 27.99 41.83
CA LYS A 4 26.81 28.03 40.43
C LYS A 4 25.71 26.99 40.15
N ILE A 5 24.60 27.53 39.68
CA ILE A 5 23.39 26.93 39.13
C ILE A 5 23.71 26.34 37.74
N ALA A 6 23.18 25.15 37.43
CA ALA A 6 22.78 24.74 36.07
C ALA A 6 22.00 23.43 36.20
N ALA A 7 20.67 23.50 36.27
CA ALA A 7 19.79 23.39 35.11
C ALA A 7 19.54 21.92 34.71
N LEU A 8 18.37 21.42 35.13
CA LEU A 8 17.44 20.62 34.34
C LEU A 8 18.04 19.94 33.08
N GLY A 9 18.53 18.71 33.24
CA GLY A 9 18.88 17.84 32.13
C GLY A 9 17.70 16.99 31.69
N MET A 10 16.67 17.62 31.12
CA MET A 10 15.69 16.93 30.28
C MET A 10 16.45 16.33 29.08
N ALA A 11 16.72 15.02 29.11
CA ALA A 11 17.04 14.25 27.91
C ALA A 11 15.80 13.41 27.56
N VAL A 12 14.74 14.14 27.23
CA VAL A 12 13.55 13.64 26.55
C VAL A 12 13.89 13.57 25.07
N LEU A 13 13.45 12.48 24.42
CA LEU A 13 13.39 12.25 22.97
C LEU A 13 14.73 11.98 22.26
N LEU A 14 15.07 10.69 22.17
CA LEU A 14 15.13 10.04 20.86
C LEU A 14 14.46 8.68 21.03
N LEU A 15 13.13 8.73 21.15
CA LEU A 15 12.33 7.73 20.46
C LEU A 15 12.80 7.83 19.01
N CYS A 16 13.76 6.98 18.62
CA CYS A 16 13.84 6.49 17.26
C CYS A 16 12.47 5.87 17.03
N SER A 17 11.53 6.75 16.66
CA SER A 17 10.37 6.38 15.91
C SER A 17 10.94 5.53 14.81
N CYS A 18 10.71 4.22 14.90
CA CYS A 18 10.75 3.36 13.74
C CYS A 18 9.74 3.98 12.78
N LYS A 19 10.19 5.01 12.04
CA LYS A 19 9.62 5.30 10.75
C LYS A 19 9.79 3.98 10.04
N GLU A 20 8.68 3.29 9.87
CA GLU A 20 8.59 2.18 8.96
C GLU A 20 9.37 2.60 7.71
N GLU A 21 10.52 1.95 7.46
CA GLU A 21 11.33 2.17 6.26
C GLU A 21 10.58 1.70 5.00
N SER A 22 9.27 1.46 5.10
CA SER A 22 8.53 0.59 4.21
C SER A 22 8.42 1.14 2.80
N CYS A 23 8.76 2.40 2.52
CA CYS A 23 8.73 2.85 1.14
C CYS A 23 9.82 3.81 0.65
N TYR A 24 11.08 3.58 1.05
CA TYR A 24 12.20 4.36 0.51
C TYR A 24 12.42 4.17 -1.01
N LYS A 25 12.00 3.02 -1.57
CA LYS A 25 12.23 2.68 -3.00
C LYS A 25 11.26 3.36 -3.98
N SER A 26 10.06 3.75 -3.55
CA SER A 26 9.15 4.57 -4.39
C SER A 26 9.74 5.93 -4.72
N GLN A 27 10.59 6.48 -3.84
CA GLN A 27 11.25 7.77 -4.04
C GLN A 27 12.26 7.75 -5.20
N HIS A 28 12.71 6.57 -5.64
CA HIS A 28 13.64 6.43 -6.76
C HIS A 28 12.95 6.13 -8.09
N ASN A 29 11.65 5.81 -8.09
CA ASN A 29 10.86 5.75 -9.30
C ASN A 29 10.16 7.09 -9.51
N GLU A 30 10.64 7.87 -10.50
CA GLU A 30 10.12 9.21 -10.77
C GLU A 30 8.62 9.21 -11.05
N VAL A 31 8.09 8.17 -11.70
CA VAL A 31 6.67 8.06 -12.02
C VAL A 31 5.85 7.80 -10.75
N LEU A 32 6.26 6.87 -9.88
CA LEU A 32 5.57 6.62 -8.62
C LEU A 32 5.68 7.82 -7.67
N GLY A 33 6.82 8.51 -7.64
CA GLY A 33 7.06 9.67 -6.77
C GLY A 33 6.34 10.94 -7.21
N ALA A 34 6.12 11.13 -8.52
CA ALA A 34 5.51 12.35 -9.07
C ALA A 34 3.97 12.28 -9.22
N ASN A 35 3.36 11.10 -9.07
CA ASN A 35 1.94 10.89 -9.33
C ASN A 35 1.20 10.40 -8.07
N GLN A 36 -0.07 10.79 -7.94
CA GLN A 36 -0.94 10.20 -6.92
C GLN A 36 -1.21 8.73 -7.25
N TYR A 37 -1.32 7.91 -6.21
CA TYR A 37 -1.40 6.46 -6.38
C TYR A 37 -2.63 6.01 -7.19
N ASN A 38 -3.75 6.71 -7.09
CA ASN A 38 -4.98 6.38 -7.80
C ASN A 38 -5.00 6.82 -9.28
N THR A 39 -3.90 7.38 -9.81
CA THR A 39 -3.84 7.81 -11.22
C THR A 39 -3.50 6.65 -12.15
N LYS A 40 -3.98 6.72 -13.40
CA LYS A 40 -3.69 5.71 -14.44
C LYS A 40 -2.20 5.52 -14.68
N VAL A 41 -1.45 6.63 -14.70
CA VAL A 41 0.00 6.62 -14.94
C VAL A 41 0.73 5.89 -13.81
N TYR A 42 0.37 6.17 -12.55
CA TYR A 42 0.94 5.48 -11.40
C TYR A 42 0.64 3.98 -11.43
N GLN A 43 -0.64 3.60 -11.64
CA GLN A 43 -1.05 2.19 -11.64
C GLN A 43 -0.40 1.39 -12.78
N ALA A 44 -0.23 1.99 -13.96
CA ALA A 44 0.44 1.35 -15.08
C ALA A 44 1.93 1.08 -14.80
N GLU A 45 2.63 2.05 -14.20
CA GLU A 45 4.04 1.86 -13.83
C GLU A 45 4.19 0.83 -12.71
N LEU A 46 3.35 0.91 -11.67
CA LEU A 46 3.40 -0.07 -10.58
C LEU A 46 3.12 -1.48 -11.11
N TYR A 47 2.16 -1.65 -12.01
CA TYR A 47 1.87 -2.94 -12.63
C TYR A 47 3.06 -3.47 -13.45
N ARG A 48 3.74 -2.61 -14.22
CA ARG A 48 4.96 -2.98 -14.95
C ARG A 48 6.04 -3.51 -14.00
N LEU A 49 6.30 -2.80 -12.90
CA LEU A 49 7.28 -3.19 -11.89
C LEU A 49 6.93 -4.52 -11.19
N ILE A 50 5.65 -4.73 -10.88
CA ILE A 50 5.14 -5.99 -10.34
C ILE A 50 5.41 -7.14 -11.33
N LYS A 51 5.14 -6.94 -12.62
CA LYS A 51 5.36 -7.97 -13.66
C LYS A 51 6.82 -8.31 -13.89
N GLU A 52 7.73 -7.37 -13.64
CA GLU A 52 9.18 -7.56 -13.78
C GLU A 52 9.83 -8.18 -12.55
N SER A 53 9.13 -8.22 -11.42
CA SER A 53 9.65 -8.73 -10.16
C SER A 53 9.35 -10.21 -9.98
N SER A 54 10.30 -10.97 -9.44
CA SER A 54 10.12 -12.40 -9.14
C SER A 54 9.19 -12.62 -7.95
N GLU A 55 9.26 -11.73 -6.96
CA GLU A 55 8.52 -11.81 -5.71
C GLU A 55 7.95 -10.42 -5.37
N VAL A 56 6.69 -10.40 -4.95
CA VAL A 56 6.00 -9.19 -4.49
C VAL A 56 5.13 -9.56 -3.31
N ASP A 57 5.34 -8.87 -2.20
CA ASP A 57 4.49 -8.97 -1.03
C ASP A 57 3.35 -7.94 -1.10
N TYR A 58 2.17 -8.39 -0.70
CA TYR A 58 0.95 -7.59 -0.72
C TYR A 58 0.39 -7.47 0.68
N TYR A 59 0.06 -6.25 1.10
CA TYR A 59 -0.52 -5.99 2.41
C TYR A 59 -1.76 -5.14 2.28
N PHE A 60 -2.83 -5.52 2.97
CA PHE A 60 -4.07 -4.76 2.95
C PHE A 60 -3.86 -3.37 3.56
N GLU A 61 -4.27 -2.33 2.85
CA GLU A 61 -4.23 -0.95 3.35
C GLU A 61 -5.62 -0.46 3.75
N THR A 62 -6.55 -0.50 2.78
CA THR A 62 -7.91 -0.01 2.96
C THR A 62 -8.82 -0.50 1.83
N ARG A 63 -10.13 -0.39 2.06
CA ARG A 63 -11.15 -0.39 1.02
C ARG A 63 -11.57 1.05 0.76
N GLU A 64 -11.74 1.43 -0.50
CA GLU A 64 -12.25 2.74 -0.89
C GLU A 64 -13.38 2.60 -1.90
N GLU A 65 -14.36 3.51 -1.85
CA GLU A 65 -15.37 3.65 -2.88
C GLU A 65 -15.20 5.00 -3.57
N ILE A 66 -15.00 4.97 -4.89
CA ILE A 66 -14.83 6.16 -5.72
C ILE A 66 -15.84 6.10 -6.85
N MET A 67 -16.79 7.04 -6.88
CA MET A 67 -17.84 7.12 -7.91
C MET A 67 -18.65 5.81 -8.07
N GLY A 68 -18.95 5.11 -6.97
CA GLY A 68 -19.69 3.84 -6.96
C GLY A 68 -18.86 2.61 -7.35
N GLN A 69 -17.56 2.78 -7.66
CA GLN A 69 -16.63 1.68 -7.87
C GLN A 69 -15.88 1.39 -6.57
N ILE A 70 -15.94 0.14 -6.12
CA ILE A 70 -15.20 -0.35 -4.96
C ILE A 70 -13.78 -0.72 -5.39
N PHE A 71 -12.81 -0.25 -4.62
CA PHE A 71 -11.39 -0.54 -4.75
C PHE A 71 -10.86 -1.21 -3.50
N LEU A 72 -10.14 -2.30 -3.69
CA LEU A 72 -9.22 -2.89 -2.73
C LEU A 72 -7.86 -2.18 -2.91
N VAL A 73 -7.45 -1.41 -1.89
CA VAL A 73 -6.15 -0.73 -1.88
C VAL A 73 -5.16 -1.59 -1.11
N VAL A 74 -4.04 -1.91 -1.77
CA VAL A 74 -3.02 -2.83 -1.28
C VAL A 74 -1.66 -2.18 -1.38
N ASN A 75 -0.85 -2.27 -0.33
CA ASN A 75 0.57 -1.94 -0.42
C ASN A 75 1.29 -3.11 -1.09
N ALA A 76 1.94 -2.87 -2.22
CA ALA A 76 2.77 -3.83 -2.94
C ALA A 76 4.25 -3.52 -2.71
N TYR A 77 5.02 -4.50 -2.27
CA TYR A 77 6.46 -4.38 -2.01
C TYR A 77 7.22 -5.40 -2.85
N GLY A 78 8.11 -4.91 -3.71
CA GLY A 78 9.08 -5.74 -4.41
C GLY A 78 10.50 -5.29 -4.11
N ASP A 79 11.48 -6.02 -4.63
CA ASP A 79 12.89 -5.74 -4.39
C ASP A 79 13.33 -4.34 -4.82
N ALA A 80 12.70 -3.78 -5.86
CA ALA A 80 13.09 -2.47 -6.42
C ALA A 80 12.03 -1.37 -6.21
N PHE A 81 10.88 -1.69 -5.62
CA PHE A 81 9.78 -0.74 -5.55
C PHE A 81 8.86 -1.00 -4.36
N CYS A 82 8.06 0.01 -4.05
CA CYS A 82 6.94 -0.07 -3.16
C CYS A 82 5.86 0.86 -3.69
N GLY A 83 4.59 0.51 -3.56
CA GLY A 83 3.51 1.36 -4.06
C GLY A 83 2.14 0.90 -3.63
N LYS A 84 1.15 1.77 -3.83
CA LYS A 84 -0.26 1.45 -3.54
C LYS A 84 -0.97 0.99 -4.81
N LEU A 85 -1.36 -0.27 -4.84
CA LEU A 85 -2.10 -0.91 -5.91
C LEU A 85 -3.60 -0.72 -5.67
N CYS A 86 -4.32 -0.23 -6.69
CA CYS A 86 -5.78 -0.10 -6.66
C CYS A 86 -6.39 -1.21 -7.50
N LEU A 87 -7.05 -2.17 -6.85
CA LEU A 87 -7.74 -3.26 -7.53
C LEU A 87 -9.25 -3.02 -7.50
N VAL A 88 -9.87 -3.01 -8.66
CA VAL A 88 -11.34 -3.08 -8.75
C VAL A 88 -11.79 -4.43 -8.22
N ILE A 89 -12.70 -4.39 -7.25
CA ILE A 89 -13.24 -5.58 -6.59
C ILE A 89 -14.78 -5.50 -6.60
N SER A 90 -15.44 -6.66 -6.67
CA SER A 90 -16.90 -6.72 -6.56
C SER A 90 -17.33 -6.51 -5.10
N GLU A 91 -18.59 -6.11 -4.90
CA GLU A 91 -19.14 -6.00 -3.54
C GLU A 91 -19.19 -7.37 -2.83
N GLU A 92 -19.51 -8.43 -3.58
CA GLU A 92 -19.53 -9.81 -3.06
C GLU A 92 -18.15 -10.23 -2.56
N ASP A 93 -17.10 -10.07 -3.37
CA ASP A 93 -15.73 -10.41 -2.99
C ASP A 93 -15.27 -9.58 -1.78
N ALA A 94 -15.56 -8.27 -1.77
CA ALA A 94 -15.20 -7.39 -0.67
C ALA A 94 -15.84 -7.83 0.66
N GLN A 95 -17.09 -8.28 0.63
CA GLN A 95 -17.78 -8.83 1.80
C GLN A 95 -17.21 -10.19 2.24
N GLN A 96 -16.91 -11.07 1.29
CA GLN A 96 -16.34 -12.39 1.56
C GLN A 96 -14.97 -12.31 2.25
N MET A 97 -14.15 -11.31 1.91
CA MET A 97 -12.85 -11.12 2.55
C MET A 97 -12.94 -10.57 3.98
N HIS A 98 -14.15 -10.29 4.51
CA HIS A 98 -14.39 -9.67 5.82
C HIS A 98 -13.55 -8.39 6.03
N LEU A 99 -13.23 -7.70 4.94
CA LEU A 99 -12.55 -6.41 4.93
C LEU A 99 -13.59 -5.34 5.28
N ASP A 100 -14.12 -5.42 6.49
CA ASP A 100 -15.03 -4.41 7.01
C ASP A 100 -14.30 -3.08 7.10
N GLU A 101 -15.03 -2.01 6.80
CA GLU A 101 -14.58 -0.63 6.67
C GLU A 101 -13.84 -0.09 7.92
N ASN A 102 -13.83 -0.84 9.02
CA ASN A 102 -13.23 -0.44 10.28
C ASN A 102 -12.50 -1.61 10.99
N LYS A 103 -11.18 -1.66 10.78
CA LYS A 103 -10.14 -2.04 11.77
C LYS A 103 -9.63 -3.48 11.87
N GLY A 104 -10.07 -4.45 11.06
CA GLY A 104 -9.57 -5.83 11.20
C GLY A 104 -8.15 -6.04 10.68
N TYR A 105 -7.88 -5.67 9.43
CA TYR A 105 -6.78 -6.29 8.67
C TYR A 105 -5.76 -5.31 8.11
N ARG A 106 -5.74 -4.03 8.51
CA ARG A 106 -4.74 -3.09 7.97
C ARG A 106 -3.34 -3.58 8.34
N GLY A 107 -2.51 -3.77 7.33
CA GLY A 107 -1.17 -4.36 7.49
C GLY A 107 -1.15 -5.88 7.43
N ALA A 108 -2.30 -6.56 7.29
CA ALA A 108 -2.35 -7.99 7.10
C ALA A 108 -1.80 -8.37 5.72
N GLN A 109 -1.02 -9.43 5.66
CA GLN A 109 -0.43 -9.92 4.41
C GLN A 109 -1.49 -10.69 3.60
N LEU A 110 -1.57 -10.38 2.32
CA LEU A 110 -2.48 -10.97 1.35
C LEU A 110 -1.75 -12.04 0.54
N ILE A 111 -1.85 -13.29 0.99
CA ILE A 111 -1.14 -14.41 0.34
C ILE A 111 -1.92 -14.91 -0.88
N GLY A 112 -1.21 -15.09 -1.99
CA GLY A 112 -1.79 -15.58 -3.24
C GLY A 112 -2.74 -14.59 -3.90
N LEU A 113 -2.56 -13.28 -3.65
CA LEU A 113 -3.34 -12.24 -4.32
C LEU A 113 -3.13 -12.32 -5.84
N ARG A 114 -4.23 -12.51 -6.57
CA ARG A 114 -4.28 -12.56 -8.03
C ARG A 114 -5.20 -11.48 -8.55
N PHE A 115 -4.75 -10.84 -9.62
CA PHE A 115 -5.48 -9.80 -10.31
C PHE A 115 -5.04 -9.77 -11.78
N ARG A 116 -5.90 -9.20 -12.63
CA ARG A 116 -5.65 -9.07 -14.07
C ARG A 116 -5.81 -7.64 -14.54
N GLU A 117 -5.12 -7.32 -15.63
CA GLU A 117 -5.42 -6.12 -16.41
C GLU A 117 -6.68 -6.37 -17.26
N SER A 118 -7.67 -5.49 -17.13
CA SER A 118 -8.86 -5.43 -17.98
C SER A 118 -8.77 -4.19 -18.86
N LYS A 119 -8.78 -4.40 -20.17
CA LYS A 119 -8.81 -3.30 -21.15
C LYS A 119 -10.26 -2.90 -21.39
N THR A 120 -10.55 -1.64 -21.12
CA THR A 120 -11.82 -0.99 -21.42
C THR A 120 -11.62 0.07 -22.48
N ASP A 121 -12.71 0.57 -23.06
CA ASP A 121 -12.68 1.70 -23.99
C ASP A 121 -12.09 2.99 -23.35
N TYR A 122 -12.06 3.05 -22.02
CA TYR A 122 -11.54 4.16 -21.24
C TYR A 122 -10.11 3.93 -20.73
N GLY A 123 -9.49 2.79 -21.05
CA GLY A 123 -8.12 2.43 -20.65
C GLY A 123 -8.02 1.09 -19.92
N ALA A 124 -6.81 0.79 -19.44
CA ALA A 124 -6.55 -0.40 -18.64
C ALA A 124 -6.89 -0.15 -17.15
N THR A 125 -7.52 -1.14 -16.54
CA THR A 125 -7.87 -1.18 -15.10
C THR A 125 -7.42 -2.50 -14.52
N LEU A 126 -6.94 -2.52 -13.28
CA LEU A 126 -6.58 -3.75 -12.58
C LEU A 126 -7.77 -4.27 -11.78
N VAL A 127 -8.11 -5.54 -11.98
CA VAL A 127 -9.30 -6.17 -11.41
C VAL A 127 -8.87 -7.36 -10.55
N TYR A 128 -9.33 -7.37 -9.31
CA TYR A 128 -9.17 -8.50 -8.38
C TYR A 128 -9.73 -9.79 -9.00
N GLU A 129 -9.02 -10.90 -8.82
CA GLU A 129 -9.48 -12.22 -9.26
C GLU A 129 -9.63 -13.20 -8.10
N ALA A 130 -8.65 -13.25 -7.19
CA ALA A 130 -8.68 -14.19 -6.08
C ALA A 130 -7.66 -13.80 -5.00
N LEU A 131 -7.89 -14.35 -3.82
CA LEU A 131 -6.95 -14.38 -2.70
C LEU A 131 -6.96 -15.81 -2.15
N GLU A 132 -5.81 -16.32 -1.71
CA GLU A 132 -5.75 -17.62 -1.06
C GLU A 132 -6.10 -17.52 0.43
N TYR A 133 -5.40 -16.65 1.17
CA TYR A 133 -5.68 -16.37 2.58
C TYR A 133 -5.05 -15.06 3.05
N ILE A 134 -5.51 -14.59 4.22
CA ILE A 134 -5.01 -13.39 4.92
C ILE A 134 -4.20 -13.85 6.14
N VAL A 135 -3.06 -13.22 6.39
CA VAL A 135 -2.25 -13.38 7.60
C VAL A 135 -2.26 -12.07 8.38
N ASP A 136 -2.80 -12.08 9.60
CA ASP A 136 -2.88 -10.95 10.55
C ASP A 136 -1.94 -11.16 11.74
#